data_AF-A0AAV3T630-F1
#
_entry.id   AF-A0AAV3T630-F1
#
_cell.length_a   1.000
_cell.length_b   1.000
_cell.length_c   1.000
_cell.angle_alpha   90.00
_cell.angle_beta   90.00
_cell.angle_gamma   90.00
#
_symmetry.space_group_name_H-M   'P 1'
#
loop_
_entity.id
_entity.type
_entity.pdbx_description
1 polymer ?
#
loop_
_entity_poly.entity_id
_entity_poly.type
_entity_poly.pdbx_seq_one_letter_code
_entity_poly.pdbx_strand_id
1 'polypeptide(L)' 'MTTLAFDEQGVDVVYEGTEFRLERALVEDAVQKDYFDVTDHEVLQMVAEDPQLGGEPRRIGDIVDG' A
#
# COMPACT_ATOMS: atom_id res chain seq x y z
N MET A 1 -4.74 -0.69 14.15
CA MET A 1 -4.78 -1.84 13.23
C MET A 1 -4.95 -1.25 11.85
N THR A 2 -3.97 -1.45 10.97
CA THR A 2 -3.98 -0.88 9.63
C THR A 2 -4.34 -1.99 8.66
N THR A 3 -5.31 -1.75 7.78
CA THR A 3 -5.67 -2.68 6.72
C THR A 3 -5.42 -2.02 5.38
N LEU A 4 -4.72 -2.73 4.50
CA LEU A 4 -4.52 -2.33 3.11
C LEU A 4 -5.24 -3.32 2.22
N ALA A 5 -6.05 -2.82 1.29
CA ALA A 5 -6.63 -3.58 0.20
C ALA A 5 -6.11 -3.00 -1.12
N PHE A 6 -5.52 -3.86 -1.95
CA PHE A 6 -4.87 -3.46 -3.19
C PHE A 6 -5.71 -3.87 -4.39
N ASP A 7 -5.85 -2.95 -5.36
CA ASP A 7 -6.43 -3.22 -6.66
C ASP A 7 -5.62 -2.53 -7.78
N GLU A 8 -6.00 -2.73 -9.04
CA GLU A 8 -5.30 -2.17 -10.22
C GLU A 8 -5.29 -0.63 -10.29
N GLN A 9 -6.19 0.02 -9.54
CA GLN A 9 -6.42 1.47 -9.55
C GLN A 9 -5.82 2.16 -8.31
N GLY A 10 -5.46 1.43 -7.26
CA GLY A 10 -4.85 1.98 -6.05
C GLY A 10 -5.06 1.14 -4.80
N VAL A 11 -4.88 1.76 -3.64
CA VAL A 11 -4.93 1.10 -2.33
C VAL A 11 -6.01 1.73 -1.47
N ASP A 12 -6.96 0.92 -1.01
CA ASP A 12 -7.89 1.33 0.03
C ASP A 12 -7.23 1.08 1.40
N VAL A 13 -7.17 2.13 2.20
CA VAL A 13 -6.45 2.19 3.47
C VAL A 13 -7.43 2.43 4.60
N VAL A 14 -7.39 1.56 5.61
CA VAL A 14 -8.04 1.79 6.90
C VAL A 14 -6.98 2.00 7.95
N TYR A 15 -6.81 3.26 8.39
CA TYR A 15 -5.83 3.64 9.40
C TYR A 15 -6.52 4.34 10.57
N GLU A 16 -6.37 3.82 11.79
CA GLU A 16 -6.98 4.37 13.01
C GLU A 16 -8.49 4.66 12.92
N GLY A 17 -9.22 3.85 12.14
CA GLY A 17 -10.66 4.02 11.90
C GLY A 17 -11.00 5.08 10.84
N THR A 18 -10.01 5.66 10.18
CA THR A 18 -10.16 6.52 9.01
C THR A 18 -9.97 5.69 7.75
N GLU A 19 -10.96 5.72 6.87
CA GLU A 19 -10.94 5.05 5.58
C GLU A 19 -10.65 6.07 4.49
N PHE A 20 -9.62 5.82 3.69
CA PHE A 20 -9.27 6.65 2.54
C PHE A 20 -8.63 5.81 1.45
N ARG A 21 -8.61 6.36 0.23
CA ARG A 21 -8.03 5.71 -0.94
C ARG A 21 -6.78 6.44 -1.37
N LEU A 22 -5.70 5.68 -1.56
CA LEU A 22 -4.50 6.14 -2.24
C LEU A 22 -4.63 5.74 -3.71
N GLU A 23 -4.77 6.73 -4.59
CA GLU A 23 -4.78 6.47 -6.02
C GLU A 23 -3.42 5.93 -6.47
N ARG A 24 -3.43 5.03 -7.46
CA ARG A 24 -2.23 4.47 -8.07
C ARG A 24 -1.17 5.54 -8.36
N ALA A 25 -1.57 6.63 -9.01
CA ALA A 25 -0.65 7.72 -9.37
C ALA A 25 0.00 8.40 -8.15
N LEU A 26 -0.74 8.52 -7.03
CA LEU A 26 -0.19 9.09 -5.79
C LEU A 26 0.84 8.15 -5.16
N VAL A 27 0.59 6.84 -5.23
CA VAL A 27 1.55 5.84 -4.77
C VAL A 27 2.80 5.89 -5.64
N GLU A 28 2.66 5.79 -6.96
CA GLU A 28 3.79 5.83 -7.91
C GLU A 28 4.65 7.09 -7.74
N ASP A 29 4.04 8.25 -7.57
CA ASP A 29 4.74 9.51 -7.34
C ASP A 29 5.47 9.53 -5.98
N ALA A 30 4.86 9.00 -4.92
CA ALA A 30 5.49 8.97 -3.60
C ALA A 30 6.69 8.01 -3.51
N VAL A 31 6.59 6.82 -4.11
CA VAL A 31 7.66 5.81 -4.08
C VAL A 31 8.62 5.90 -5.27
N GLN A 32 8.30 6.69 -6.29
CA GLN A 32 9.06 6.83 -7.53
C GLN A 32 9.31 5.47 -8.22
N LYS A 33 8.26 4.63 -8.26
CA LYS A 33 8.26 3.27 -8.80
C LYS A 33 6.94 2.96 -9.49
N ASP A 34 6.94 2.01 -10.42
CA ASP A 34 5.72 1.44 -10.97
C ASP A 34 4.88 0.80 -9.86
N TYR A 35 3.57 1.05 -9.88
CA TYR A 35 2.66 0.66 -8.80
C TYR A 35 2.73 -0.83 -8.47
N PHE A 36 2.82 -1.69 -9.48
CA PHE A 36 2.87 -3.14 -9.29
C PHE A 36 4.20 -3.63 -8.71
N ASP A 37 5.27 -2.83 -8.78
CA ASP A 37 6.58 -3.11 -8.18
C ASP A 37 6.72 -2.59 -6.74
N VAL A 38 5.79 -1.75 -6.30
CA VAL A 38 5.71 -1.26 -4.91
C VAL A 38 5.31 -2.41 -4.00
N THR A 39 5.82 -2.42 -2.77
CA THR A 39 5.48 -3.40 -1.74
C THR A 39 4.42 -2.88 -0.77
N ASP A 40 3.68 -3.80 -0.17
CA ASP A 40 2.73 -3.49 0.91
C ASP A 40 3.39 -2.73 2.07
N HIS A 41 4.63 -3.06 2.39
CA HIS A 41 5.44 -2.39 3.41
C HIS A 41 5.75 -0.94 3.07
N GLU A 42 6.05 -0.63 1.80
CA GLU A 42 6.29 0.74 1.35
C GLU A 42 5.02 1.58 1.45
N VAL A 43 3.86 1.03 1.08
CA VAL A 43 2.57 1.72 1.25
C VAL A 43 2.23 1.92 2.73
N LEU A 44 2.50 0.93 3.58
CA LEU A 44 2.34 1.06 5.03
C LEU A 44 3.20 2.19 5.61
N GLN A 45 4.45 2.34 5.16
CA GLN A 45 5.35 3.43 5.59
C GLN A 45 4.91 4.82 5.09
N MET A 46 4.13 4.90 4.01
CA MET A 46 3.53 6.17 3.57
C MET A 46 2.36 6.60 4.45
N VAL A 47 1.65 5.63 5.04
CA VAL A 47 0.42 5.86 5.81
C VAL A 47 0.71 6.02 7.30
N ALA A 48 1.57 5.16 7.84
CA ALA A 48 1.88 5.08 9.26
C ALA A 48 3.35 5.43 9.49
N GLU A 49 3.60 6.27 10.51
CA GLU A 49 4.96 6.74 10.84
C GLU A 49 5.84 5.62 11.41
N ASP A 50 5.24 4.66 12.14
CA ASP A 50 5.89 3.46 12.67
C ASP A 50 4.96 2.23 12.46
N PRO A 51 4.89 1.69 11.23
CA PRO A 51 4.03 0.56 10.94
C PRO A 51 4.59 -0.69 11.60
N GLN A 52 3.71 -1.48 12.22
CA GLN A 52 4.05 -2.85 12.63
C GLN A 52 4.14 -3.73 11.38
N LEU A 53 5.32 -3.74 10.77
CA LEU A 53 5.65 -4.58 9.64
C LEU A 53 5.79 -6.02 10.13
N GLY A 54 4.99 -6.93 9.55
CA GLY A 54 4.99 -8.34 9.88
C GLY A 54 5.13 -9.19 8.62
N GLY A 55 5.97 -10.22 8.68
CA GLY A 55 6.24 -11.09 7.54
C GLY A 55 7.27 -10.53 6.56
N GLU A 56 7.29 -11.08 5.35
CA GLU A 56 8.13 -10.60 4.24
C GLU A 56 7.33 -9.63 3.36
N PRO A 57 7.95 -8.55 2.87
CA PRO A 57 7.29 -7.61 1.97
C PRO A 57 6.84 -8.30 0.69
N ARG A 58 5.61 -8.01 0.26
CA ARG A 58 5.04 -8.55 -0.97
C ARG A 58 4.71 -7.42 -1.93
N ARG A 59 4.99 -7.62 -3.22
CA ARG A 59 4.68 -6.63 -4.25
C ARG A 59 3.18 -6.55 -4.49
N ILE A 60 2.70 -5.38 -4.84
CA ILE A 60 1.29 -5.15 -5.16
C ILE A 60 0.85 -6.03 -6.34
N GLY A 61 1.68 -6.19 -7.37
CA GLY A 61 1.38 -7.11 -8.48
C GLY A 61 1.14 -8.54 -8.01
N ASP A 62 2.00 -9.04 -7.12
CA ASP A 62 1.88 -10.39 -6.55
C ASP A 62 0.62 -10.53 -5.66
N ILE A 63 0.05 -9.43 -5.15
CA ILE A 63 -1.17 -9.41 -4.33
C ILE A 63 -2.43 -9.35 -5.19
N VAL A 64 -2.41 -8.56 -6.27
CA VAL A 64 -3.57 -8.33 -7.16
C VAL A 64 -3.78 -9.50 -8.13
N ASP A 65 -2.69 -10.13 -8.60
CA ASP A 65 -2.75 -11.31 -9.48
C ASP A 65 -3.05 -12.63 -8.75
N GLY A 66 -3.06 -12.60 -7.40
CA GLY A 66 -3.12 -13.77 -6.51
C GLY A 66 -4.51 -14.28 -6.12
#